data_AF-A0A815J2Y4-F1
#
_entry.id   AF-A0A815J2Y4-F1
#
_cell.length_a   1.000
_cell.length_b   1.000
_cell.length_c   1.000
_cell.angle_alpha   90.00
_cell.angle_beta   90.00
_cell.angle_gamma   90.00
#
_symmetry.space_group_name_H-M   'P 1'
#
loop_
_entity.id
_entity.type
_entity.pdbx_description
1 polymer ?
#
loop_
_entity_poly.entity_id
_entity_poly.type
_entity_poly.pdbx_seq_one_letter_code
_entity_poly.pdbx_strand_id
1 'polypeptide(L)'
;MPTVPPPPPKGAQTPVRNNLVHFPEQIASLLPEGQTVLYLWGHEHRLSFYEKQTIEPVTNSGKKLTLYGRCIGNSGFPTLATELPIKARETKLLFYDDRLFNVEGNNAWTDMALGFNGYVTMKFVRPKQLGETSLYLSYKSLSLNKEGQLTNENPTILINEEWAVDLNGNVVLIKLQPMNQEMTKSVHIDMNKHELTSTSNESDCCTTL
;
A
#
# COMPACT_ATOMS: atom_id res chain seq x y z
N MET A 1 -44.27 38.93 25.31
CA MET A 1 -43.68 38.49 24.02
C MET A 1 -42.25 38.04 24.31
N PRO A 2 -41.82 36.84 23.88
CA PRO A 2 -40.44 36.42 24.08
C PRO A 2 -39.51 37.24 23.17
N THR A 3 -38.49 37.85 23.76
CA THR A 3 -37.48 38.65 23.07
C THR A 3 -36.54 37.75 22.28
N VAL A 4 -36.47 37.95 20.97
CA VAL A 4 -35.51 37.25 20.10
C VAL A 4 -34.08 37.68 20.50
N PRO A 5 -33.16 36.74 20.77
CA PRO A 5 -31.79 37.07 21.11
C PRO A 5 -31.09 37.74 19.92
N PRO A 6 -30.17 38.70 20.17
CA PRO A 6 -29.48 39.41 19.11
C PRO A 6 -28.60 38.45 18.28
N PRO A 7 -28.42 38.75 16.98
CA PRO A 7 -27.57 37.94 16.12
C PRO A 7 -26.11 37.96 16.61
N PRO A 8 -25.36 36.87 16.45
CA PRO A 8 -23.96 36.81 16.86
C PRO A 8 -23.12 37.84 16.09
N PRO A 9 -22.06 38.39 16.72
CA PRO A 9 -21.23 39.41 16.11
C PRO A 9 -20.54 38.90 14.83
N LYS A 10 -20.62 39.69 13.76
CA LYS A 10 -19.88 39.45 12.50
C LYS A 10 -18.38 39.41 12.80
N GLY A 11 -17.78 38.23 12.70
CA GLY A 11 -16.36 38.01 12.98
C GLY A 11 -16.09 36.99 14.09
N ALA A 12 -17.11 36.52 14.82
CA ALA A 12 -16.98 35.29 15.59
C ALA A 12 -16.88 34.12 14.60
N GLN A 13 -15.66 33.77 14.20
CA GLN A 13 -15.40 32.43 13.69
C GLN A 13 -15.83 31.49 14.82
N THR A 14 -16.94 30.78 14.64
CA THR A 14 -17.13 29.50 15.32
C THR A 14 -15.79 28.80 15.23
N PRO A 15 -15.17 28.36 16.33
CA PRO A 15 -14.00 27.52 16.21
C PRO A 15 -14.44 26.38 15.29
N VAL A 16 -13.85 26.33 14.09
CA VAL A 16 -14.01 25.17 13.23
C VAL A 16 -13.53 24.06 14.14
N ARG A 17 -14.47 23.26 14.65
CA ARG A 17 -14.11 22.01 15.29
C ARG A 17 -13.40 21.27 14.17
N ASN A 18 -12.08 21.33 14.17
CA ASN A 18 -11.22 20.37 13.49
C ASN A 18 -11.46 19.04 14.21
N ASN A 19 -12.68 18.52 14.09
CA ASN A 19 -13.01 17.12 14.25
C ASN A 19 -12.51 16.40 12.99
N LEU A 20 -11.29 16.73 12.54
CA LEU A 20 -10.57 15.91 11.60
C LEU A 20 -10.36 14.61 12.35
N VAL A 21 -11.12 13.62 11.92
CA VAL A 21 -11.02 12.27 12.40
C VAL A 21 -9.59 11.81 12.07
N HIS A 22 -8.72 11.80 13.08
CA HIS A 22 -7.36 11.30 12.93
C HIS A 22 -7.42 9.78 12.93
N PHE A 23 -7.52 9.22 11.73
CA PHE A 23 -7.65 7.77 11.50
C PHE A 23 -6.65 6.92 12.33
N PRO A 24 -5.34 7.24 12.39
CA PRO A 24 -4.41 6.46 13.20
C PRO A 24 -4.78 6.42 14.69
N GLU A 25 -5.25 7.54 15.25
CA GLU A 25 -5.64 7.62 16.66
C GLU A 25 -6.91 6.84 16.97
N GLN A 26 -7.88 6.88 16.05
CA GLN A 26 -9.11 6.09 16.20
C GLN A 26 -8.80 4.60 16.24
N ILE A 27 -8.00 4.11 15.29
CA ILE A 27 -7.61 2.70 15.28
C ILE A 27 -6.79 2.36 16.52
N ALA A 28 -5.80 3.18 16.88
CA ALA A 28 -4.99 2.94 18.07
C ALA A 28 -5.83 2.88 19.36
N SER A 29 -6.91 3.66 19.46
CA SER A 29 -7.80 3.65 20.62
C SER A 29 -8.53 2.31 20.83
N LEU A 30 -8.78 1.57 19.74
CA LEU A 30 -9.46 0.28 19.74
C LEU A 30 -8.53 -0.91 20.02
N LEU A 31 -7.21 -0.68 19.95
CA LEU A 31 -6.20 -1.72 20.09
C LEU A 31 -5.58 -1.71 21.50
N PRO A 32 -5.11 -2.88 21.98
CA PRO A 32 -4.16 -2.95 23.09
C PRO A 32 -2.94 -2.06 22.82
N GLU A 33 -2.40 -1.48 23.89
CA GLU A 33 -1.24 -0.60 23.79
C GLU A 33 -0.02 -1.34 23.22
N GLY A 34 0.66 -0.70 22.26
CA GLY A 34 1.84 -1.26 21.61
C GLY A 34 1.58 -2.40 20.61
N GLN A 35 0.32 -2.77 20.36
CA GLN A 35 0.01 -3.85 19.43
C GLN A 35 0.35 -3.47 17.99
N THR A 36 1.14 -4.33 17.33
CA THR A 36 1.42 -4.20 15.89
C THR A 36 0.32 -4.85 15.07
N VAL A 37 -0.22 -4.15 14.07
CA VAL A 37 -1.26 -4.67 13.18
C VAL A 37 -0.80 -4.70 11.71
N LEU A 38 -1.40 -5.58 10.92
CA LEU A 38 -1.38 -5.48 9.47
C LEU A 38 -2.59 -4.66 9.03
N TYR A 39 -2.35 -3.49 8.45
CA TYR A 39 -3.40 -2.60 7.98
C TYR A 39 -3.53 -2.70 6.47
N LEU A 40 -4.65 -3.28 6.02
CA LEU A 40 -5.02 -3.42 4.62
C LEU A 40 -6.08 -2.36 4.28
N TRP A 41 -5.84 -1.58 3.24
CA TRP A 41 -6.83 -0.62 2.74
C TRP A 41 -6.91 -0.64 1.21
N GLY A 42 -8.02 -0.14 0.69
CA GLY A 42 -8.20 0.15 -0.73
C GLY A 42 -8.73 1.57 -0.90
N HIS A 43 -9.49 1.83 -1.97
CA HIS A 43 -9.92 3.13 -2.49
C HIS A 43 -8.93 3.73 -3.49
N GLU A 44 -7.65 3.81 -3.14
CA GLU A 44 -6.63 4.15 -4.14
C GLU A 44 -6.50 2.99 -5.13
N HIS A 45 -6.48 3.30 -6.43
CA HIS A 45 -6.25 2.31 -7.48
C HIS A 45 -4.75 2.06 -7.64
N ARG A 46 -4.10 1.67 -6.54
CA ARG A 46 -2.68 1.36 -6.47
C ARG A 46 -2.43 0.19 -5.53
N LEU A 47 -1.58 -0.74 -5.97
CA LEU A 47 -1.00 -1.75 -5.11
C LEU A 47 0.32 -1.21 -4.53
N SER A 48 0.40 -1.06 -3.20
CA SER A 48 1.58 -0.51 -2.51
C SER A 48 1.86 -1.23 -1.20
N PHE A 49 3.15 -1.37 -0.90
CA PHE A 49 3.68 -2.03 0.28
C PHE A 49 4.57 -1.07 1.04
N TYR A 50 4.42 -1.02 2.36
CA TYR A 50 5.19 -0.13 3.24
C TYR A 50 5.93 -0.93 4.31
N GLU A 51 7.05 -0.40 4.80
CA GLU A 51 7.75 -0.96 5.95
C GLU A 51 6.90 -0.88 7.22
N LYS A 52 7.31 -1.64 8.25
CA LYS A 52 6.79 -1.46 9.60
C LYS A 52 7.07 -0.02 10.06
N GLN A 53 6.03 0.66 10.52
CA GLN A 53 6.15 2.01 11.05
C GLN A 53 5.32 2.19 12.31
N THR A 54 5.78 3.10 13.16
CA THR A 54 5.02 3.57 14.32
C THR A 54 4.62 5.00 14.04
N ILE A 55 3.32 5.24 14.02
CA ILE A 55 2.70 6.54 13.83
C ILE A 55 2.49 7.14 15.22
N GLU A 56 3.08 8.30 15.44
CA GLU A 56 2.87 9.07 16.66
C GLU A 56 1.47 9.71 16.65
N PRO A 57 0.80 9.80 17.81
CA PRO A 57 -0.48 10.49 17.90
C PRO A 57 -0.30 11.98 17.59
N VAL A 58 -1.34 12.59 17.03
CA VAL A 58 -1.40 14.03 16.75
C VAL A 58 -1.83 14.79 18.02
N THR A 59 -2.61 14.13 18.88
CA THR A 59 -3.10 14.64 20.15
C THR A 59 -2.23 14.13 21.30
N ASN A 60 -2.09 14.96 22.34
CA ASN A 60 -1.34 14.61 23.55
C ASN A 60 -1.95 13.43 24.34
N SER A 61 -3.19 13.06 24.04
CA SER A 61 -3.92 11.94 24.65
C SER A 61 -4.00 10.69 23.78
N GLY A 62 -3.47 10.75 22.55
CA GLY A 62 -3.55 9.64 21.61
C GLY A 62 -2.56 8.52 21.93
N LYS A 63 -2.84 7.33 21.43
CA LYS A 63 -1.94 6.18 21.49
C LYS A 63 -1.14 6.09 20.19
N LYS A 64 0.09 5.58 20.29
CA LYS A 64 0.89 5.24 19.11
C LYS A 64 0.26 4.07 18.37
N LEU A 65 0.33 4.09 17.03
CA LEU A 65 -0.10 2.99 16.18
C LEU A 65 1.10 2.38 15.47
N THR A 66 1.41 1.12 15.76
CA THR A 66 2.44 0.39 15.01
C THR A 66 1.76 -0.50 13.98
N LEU A 67 2.15 -0.38 12.70
CA LEU A 67 1.52 -1.14 11.64
C LEU A 67 2.47 -1.53 10.51
N TYR A 68 2.07 -2.56 9.77
CA TYR A 68 2.48 -2.81 8.40
C TYR A 68 1.38 -2.34 7.46
N GLY A 69 1.67 -1.42 6.56
CA GLY A 69 0.67 -0.87 5.64
C GLY A 69 0.65 -1.59 4.30
N ARG A 70 -0.53 -1.94 3.79
CA ARG A 70 -0.74 -2.44 2.42
C ARG A 70 -1.92 -1.72 1.78
N CYS A 71 -1.66 -0.95 0.71
CA CYS A 71 -2.71 -0.53 -0.20
C CYS A 71 -2.95 -1.68 -1.18
N ILE A 72 -4.12 -2.29 -1.14
CA ILE A 72 -4.46 -3.49 -1.91
C ILE A 72 -5.40 -3.20 -3.09
N GLY A 73 -5.51 -1.93 -3.48
CA GLY A 73 -6.30 -1.53 -4.64
C GLY A 73 -5.57 -1.83 -5.94
N ASN A 74 -5.74 -3.03 -6.50
CA ASN A 74 -5.20 -3.32 -7.83
C ASN A 74 -5.95 -2.47 -8.87
N SER A 75 -5.19 -1.81 -9.75
CA SER A 75 -5.49 -0.68 -10.67
C SER A 75 -6.66 -0.87 -11.67
N GLY A 76 -7.80 -1.33 -11.17
CA GLY A 76 -8.88 -1.99 -11.89
C GLY A 76 -9.83 -1.11 -12.70
N PHE A 77 -9.71 0.21 -12.53
CA PHE A 77 -10.56 1.21 -13.17
C PHE A 77 -9.66 2.14 -13.98
N PRO A 78 -10.08 2.63 -15.16
CA PRO A 78 -9.29 3.55 -15.97
C PRO A 78 -9.06 4.86 -15.22
N THR A 79 -7.99 4.87 -14.43
CA THR A 79 -7.47 6.04 -13.74
C THR A 79 -6.04 6.18 -14.16
N LEU A 80 -5.64 7.42 -14.48
CA LEU A 80 -4.27 7.74 -14.84
C LEU A 80 -3.30 7.10 -13.85
N ALA A 81 -2.33 6.36 -14.37
CA ALA A 81 -1.30 5.77 -13.53
C ALA A 81 -0.62 6.86 -12.73
N THR A 82 -0.86 6.80 -11.43
CA THR A 82 -0.42 7.80 -10.48
C THR A 82 1.10 7.92 -10.46
N GLU A 83 1.60 9.16 -10.39
CA GLU A 83 3.01 9.47 -10.19
C GLU A 83 3.54 8.87 -8.88
N LEU A 84 4.85 8.66 -8.80
CA LEU A 84 5.55 8.22 -7.59
C LEU A 84 5.02 9.02 -6.38
N PRO A 85 4.52 8.36 -5.33
CA PRO A 85 3.90 9.08 -4.23
C PRO A 85 4.92 10.07 -3.64
N ILE A 86 4.53 11.36 -3.60
CA ILE A 86 5.38 12.52 -3.26
C ILE A 86 6.15 12.33 -1.93
N LYS A 87 5.63 11.47 -1.05
CA LYS A 87 6.15 11.17 0.29
C LYS A 87 6.64 9.73 0.45
N ALA A 88 7.13 9.09 -0.62
CA ALA A 88 7.57 7.69 -0.59
C ALA A 88 8.57 7.39 0.55
N ARG A 89 9.50 8.31 0.84
CA ARG A 89 10.47 8.17 1.95
C ARG A 89 9.80 8.28 3.33
N GLU A 90 9.02 9.33 3.54
CA GLU A 90 8.33 9.59 4.82
C GLU A 90 7.35 8.46 5.17
N THR A 91 6.72 7.87 4.16
CA THR A 91 5.76 6.78 4.30
C THR A 91 6.42 5.40 4.39
N LYS A 92 7.75 5.32 4.20
CA LYS A 92 8.53 4.09 4.12
C LYS A 92 8.00 3.11 3.08
N LEU A 93 7.72 3.60 1.87
CA LEU A 93 7.30 2.77 0.75
C LEU A 93 8.39 1.75 0.39
N LEU A 94 8.01 0.49 0.21
CA LEU A 94 8.88 -0.61 -0.21
C LEU A 94 8.70 -0.95 -1.68
N PHE A 95 7.46 -1.20 -2.09
CA PHE A 95 7.09 -1.62 -3.43
C PHE A 95 5.79 -0.93 -3.84
N TYR A 96 5.64 -0.64 -5.12
CA TYR A 96 4.35 -0.27 -5.69
C TYR A 96 4.23 -0.80 -7.12
N ASP A 97 3.00 -1.01 -7.57
CA ASP A 97 2.69 -1.40 -8.93
C ASP A 97 2.44 -0.14 -9.77
N ASP A 98 3.35 0.15 -10.69
CA ASP A 98 3.24 1.19 -11.72
C ASP A 98 3.31 0.65 -13.13
N ARG A 99 3.12 -0.67 -13.28
CA ARG A 99 3.08 -1.31 -14.59
C ARG A 99 1.90 -0.76 -15.39
N LEU A 100 2.19 -0.46 -16.65
CA LEU A 100 1.22 0.05 -17.61
C LEU A 100 0.88 -1.00 -18.64
N PHE A 101 -0.40 -1.12 -18.93
CA PHE A 101 -0.91 -1.89 -20.04
C PHE A 101 -0.68 -1.10 -21.33
N ASN A 102 0.07 -1.66 -22.28
CA ASN A 102 0.24 -1.07 -23.60
C ASN A 102 -0.95 -1.48 -24.48
N VAL A 103 -1.83 -0.54 -24.81
CA VAL A 103 -2.94 -0.80 -25.71
C VAL A 103 -2.44 -0.69 -27.15
N GLU A 104 -2.26 -1.82 -27.82
CA GLU A 104 -1.91 -1.82 -29.24
C GLU A 104 -3.10 -1.37 -30.12
N GLY A 105 -2.82 -0.56 -31.15
CA GLY A 105 -3.82 -0.09 -32.12
C GLY A 105 -3.71 1.40 -32.41
N ASN A 106 -4.73 1.95 -33.09
CA ASN A 106 -4.89 3.38 -33.32
C ASN A 106 -6.34 3.77 -32.95
N ASN A 107 -6.63 3.85 -31.66
CA ASN A 107 -7.97 4.13 -31.13
C ASN A 107 -7.89 5.05 -29.90
N ALA A 108 -9.01 5.58 -29.42
CA ALA A 108 -9.03 6.54 -28.31
C ALA A 108 -8.41 6.03 -26.98
N TRP A 109 -8.10 4.75 -26.87
CA TRP A 109 -7.51 4.11 -25.70
C TRP A 109 -5.98 3.93 -25.79
N THR A 110 -5.38 4.11 -26.97
CA THR A 110 -3.93 3.92 -27.17
C THR A 110 -3.09 4.98 -26.46
N ASP A 111 -3.67 6.15 -26.22
CA ASP A 111 -3.02 7.25 -25.48
C ASP A 111 -3.31 7.21 -23.96
N MET A 112 -4.07 6.23 -23.47
CA MET A 112 -4.39 6.11 -22.05
C MET A 112 -3.39 5.22 -21.31
N ALA A 113 -2.80 5.76 -20.25
CA ALA A 113 -2.02 5.00 -19.29
C ALA A 113 -2.96 4.18 -18.38
N LEU A 114 -3.16 2.91 -18.72
CA LEU A 114 -3.99 1.97 -17.96
C LEU A 114 -3.14 1.06 -17.08
N GLY A 115 -3.52 0.85 -15.82
CA GLY A 115 -2.89 -0.13 -14.96
C GLY A 115 -3.44 -1.55 -15.17
N PHE A 116 -2.86 -2.52 -14.47
CA PHE A 116 -3.34 -3.90 -14.49
C PHE A 116 -4.47 -4.12 -13.46
N ASN A 117 -5.54 -4.77 -13.91
CA ASN A 117 -6.58 -5.27 -13.01
C ASN A 117 -6.03 -6.46 -12.21
N GLY A 118 -6.50 -6.66 -10.99
CA GLY A 118 -5.99 -7.73 -10.14
C GLY A 118 -6.84 -7.98 -8.91
N TYR A 119 -6.38 -8.92 -8.08
CA TYR A 119 -7.03 -9.29 -6.83
C TYR A 119 -6.02 -9.82 -5.81
N VAL A 120 -6.43 -9.90 -4.56
CA VAL A 120 -5.65 -10.49 -3.46
C VAL A 120 -6.39 -11.70 -2.93
N THR A 121 -5.69 -12.82 -2.77
CA THR A 121 -6.21 -13.98 -2.05
C THR A 121 -5.66 -14.01 -0.65
N MET A 122 -6.53 -14.23 0.33
CA MET A 122 -6.18 -14.32 1.75
C MET A 122 -6.56 -15.70 2.26
N LYS A 123 -5.62 -16.39 2.90
CA LYS A 123 -5.86 -17.70 3.50
C LYS A 123 -5.44 -17.69 4.96
N PHE A 124 -6.42 -17.76 5.84
CA PHE A 124 -6.20 -17.96 7.26
C PHE A 124 -5.98 -19.44 7.54
N VAL A 125 -4.97 -19.75 8.34
CA VAL A 125 -4.67 -21.10 8.79
C VAL A 125 -4.55 -21.09 10.31
N ARG A 126 -4.91 -22.20 10.94
CA ARG A 126 -4.65 -22.38 12.36
C ARG A 126 -3.18 -22.81 12.52
N PRO A 127 -2.32 -22.02 13.14
CA PRO A 127 -0.96 -22.44 13.42
C PRO A 127 -0.96 -23.58 14.44
N LYS A 128 -0.02 -24.52 14.32
CA LYS A 128 0.18 -25.62 15.28
C LYS A 128 1.03 -25.17 16.46
N GLN A 129 1.92 -24.22 16.22
CA GLN A 129 2.79 -23.60 17.23
C GLN A 129 2.76 -22.09 17.08
N LEU A 130 3.02 -21.39 18.17
CA LEU A 130 3.07 -19.94 18.13
C LEU A 130 4.24 -19.44 17.28
N GLY A 131 4.02 -18.35 16.54
CA GLY A 131 5.01 -17.82 15.59
C GLY A 131 5.00 -18.53 14.23
N GLU A 132 4.27 -19.63 14.08
CA GLU A 132 3.99 -20.18 12.75
C GLU A 132 3.04 -19.30 11.95
N THR A 133 3.15 -19.37 10.62
CA THR A 133 2.28 -18.65 9.70
C THR A 133 0.81 -18.93 10.01
N SER A 134 0.03 -17.87 10.22
CA SER A 134 -1.41 -17.89 10.44
C SER A 134 -2.20 -17.22 9.30
N LEU A 135 -1.53 -16.46 8.44
CA LEU A 135 -2.13 -15.80 7.28
C LEU A 135 -1.17 -15.82 6.08
N TYR A 136 -1.69 -16.29 4.95
CA TYR A 136 -1.04 -16.17 3.64
C TYR A 136 -1.76 -15.11 2.81
N LEU A 137 -1.01 -14.20 2.20
CA LEU A 137 -1.50 -13.25 1.20
C LEU A 137 -0.80 -13.50 -0.14
N SER A 138 -1.57 -13.54 -1.22
CA SER A 138 -1.03 -13.62 -2.58
C SER A 138 -1.71 -12.57 -3.46
N TYR A 139 -0.91 -11.66 -3.98
CA TYR A 139 -1.32 -10.51 -4.78
C TYR A 139 -1.12 -10.85 -6.26
N LYS A 140 -2.16 -10.65 -7.07
CA LYS A 140 -2.19 -11.14 -8.45
C LYS A 140 -2.75 -10.10 -9.40
N SER A 141 -2.18 -9.98 -10.59
CA SER A 141 -2.82 -9.31 -11.71
C SER A 141 -3.51 -10.32 -12.62
N LEU A 142 -4.65 -9.90 -13.18
CA LEU A 142 -5.35 -10.62 -14.23
C LEU A 142 -4.58 -10.50 -15.55
N SER A 143 -4.82 -11.47 -16.42
CA SER A 143 -4.24 -11.55 -17.75
C SER A 143 -5.34 -11.35 -18.80
N LEU A 144 -4.97 -11.07 -20.04
CA LEU A 144 -5.90 -11.17 -21.17
C LEU A 144 -5.78 -12.56 -21.82
N ASN A 145 -6.91 -13.12 -22.25
CA ASN A 145 -6.92 -14.29 -23.11
C ASN A 145 -6.59 -13.90 -24.58
N LYS A 146 -6.58 -14.88 -25.49
CA LYS A 146 -6.28 -14.65 -26.91
C LYS A 146 -7.29 -13.73 -27.59
N GLU A 147 -8.49 -13.63 -27.02
CA GLU A 147 -9.59 -12.79 -27.48
C GLU A 147 -9.58 -11.38 -26.84
N GLY A 148 -8.56 -11.06 -26.03
CA GLY A 148 -8.41 -9.76 -25.39
C GLY A 148 -9.33 -9.53 -24.19
N GLN A 149 -9.93 -10.58 -23.63
CA GLN A 149 -10.80 -10.52 -22.47
C GLN A 149 -10.03 -10.81 -21.18
N LEU A 150 -10.37 -10.09 -20.10
CA LEU A 150 -9.79 -10.34 -18.77
C LEU A 150 -10.11 -11.77 -18.30
N THR A 151 -9.08 -12.48 -17.86
CA THR A 151 -9.17 -13.86 -17.35
C THR A 151 -8.33 -14.08 -16.10
N ASN A 152 -8.75 -15.04 -15.28
CA ASN A 152 -8.04 -15.49 -14.09
C ASN A 152 -7.36 -16.87 -14.25
N GLU A 153 -7.39 -17.46 -15.44
CA GLU A 153 -6.91 -18.84 -15.66
C GLU A 153 -5.40 -18.97 -15.40
N ASN A 154 -4.62 -17.92 -15.69
CA ASN A 154 -3.19 -17.84 -15.42
C ASN A 154 -2.83 -16.43 -14.95
N PRO A 155 -3.17 -16.07 -13.70
CA PRO A 155 -2.93 -14.74 -13.19
C PRO A 155 -1.45 -14.58 -12.85
N THR A 156 -0.85 -13.43 -13.17
CA THR A 156 0.52 -13.14 -12.79
C THR A 156 0.59 -12.89 -11.30
N ILE A 157 1.37 -13.70 -10.57
CA ILE A 157 1.62 -13.50 -9.15
C ILE A 157 2.63 -12.36 -9.00
N LEU A 158 2.25 -11.33 -8.26
CA LEU A 158 3.07 -10.14 -8.04
C LEU A 158 3.91 -10.31 -6.79
N ILE A 159 3.26 -10.58 -5.66
CA ILE A 159 3.90 -10.72 -4.35
C ILE A 159 3.20 -11.83 -3.56
N ASN A 160 3.95 -12.58 -2.77
CA ASN A 160 3.42 -13.44 -1.72
C ASN A 160 3.92 -12.98 -0.34
N GLU A 161 3.05 -13.01 0.65
CA GLU A 161 3.39 -12.75 2.05
C GLU A 161 2.92 -13.85 2.98
N GLU A 162 3.71 -14.09 4.00
CA GLU A 162 3.38 -14.97 5.13
C GLU A 162 3.45 -14.17 6.42
N TRP A 163 2.40 -14.28 7.22
CA TRP A 163 2.21 -13.53 8.45
C TRP A 163 1.90 -14.47 9.61
N ALA A 164 2.42 -14.13 10.78
CA ALA A 164 2.14 -14.81 12.04
C ALA A 164 1.69 -13.82 13.11
N VAL A 165 1.30 -14.36 14.26
CA VAL A 165 1.01 -13.59 15.47
C VAL A 165 1.96 -14.07 16.58
N ASP A 166 2.60 -13.13 17.28
CA ASP A 166 3.51 -13.43 18.38
C ASP A 166 2.78 -13.64 19.73
N LEU A 167 3.54 -13.89 20.81
CA LEU A 167 3.01 -14.09 22.18
C LEU A 167 2.20 -12.90 22.70
N ASN A 168 2.46 -11.71 22.19
CA ASN A 168 1.83 -10.46 22.64
C ASN A 168 0.67 -10.05 21.73
N GLY A 169 0.29 -10.91 20.77
CA GLY A 169 -0.76 -10.61 19.81
C GLY A 169 -0.32 -9.67 18.69
N ASN A 170 0.98 -9.41 18.53
CA ASN A 170 1.47 -8.57 17.43
C ASN A 170 1.49 -9.36 16.13
N VAL A 171 1.06 -8.71 15.04
CA VAL A 171 1.28 -9.24 13.70
C VAL A 171 2.76 -9.10 13.32
N VAL A 172 3.33 -10.20 12.83
CA VAL A 172 4.74 -10.30 12.41
C VAL A 172 4.81 -10.80 10.98
N LEU A 173 5.58 -10.09 10.15
CA LEU A 173 5.91 -10.52 8.80
C LEU A 173 6.93 -11.66 8.88
N ILE A 174 6.55 -12.86 8.44
CA ILE A 174 7.44 -14.01 8.36
C ILE A 174 8.18 -14.00 7.03
N LYS A 175 7.48 -13.65 5.95
CA LYS A 175 8.02 -13.71 4.61
C LYS A 175 7.38 -12.68 3.71
N LEU A 176 8.21 -12.01 2.91
CA LEU A 176 7.80 -11.13 1.82
C LEU A 176 8.58 -11.53 0.57
N GLN A 177 7.87 -12.01 -0.44
CA GLN A 177 8.47 -12.49 -1.68
C GLN A 177 7.88 -11.73 -2.88
N PRO A 178 8.59 -10.72 -3.40
CA PRO A 178 8.30 -10.18 -4.72
C PRO A 178 8.54 -11.28 -5.75
N MET A 179 7.49 -11.67 -6.45
CA MET A 179 7.51 -12.74 -7.46
C MET A 179 7.65 -12.16 -8.87
N ASN A 180 7.07 -10.98 -9.12
CA ASN A 180 7.23 -10.25 -10.38
C ASN A 180 8.32 -9.17 -10.26
N GLN A 181 9.33 -9.23 -11.14
CA GLN A 181 10.43 -8.27 -11.21
C GLN A 181 10.03 -6.90 -11.77
N GLU A 182 8.88 -6.84 -12.45
CA GLU A 182 8.31 -5.58 -12.98
C GLU A 182 7.67 -4.72 -11.87
N MET A 183 7.53 -5.23 -10.65
CA MET A 183 7.12 -4.42 -9.51
C MET A 183 8.21 -3.40 -9.17
N THR A 184 7.86 -2.12 -9.11
CA THR A 184 8.85 -1.09 -8.79
C THR A 184 9.20 -1.12 -7.31
N LYS A 185 10.49 -1.33 -7.04
CA LYS A 185 11.08 -1.24 -5.70
C LYS A 185 11.49 0.20 -5.41
N SER A 186 11.02 0.74 -4.29
CA SER A 186 11.47 2.06 -3.82
C SER A 186 12.83 1.91 -3.12
N VAL A 187 13.83 2.68 -3.59
CA VAL A 187 15.15 2.75 -2.95
C VAL A 187 15.30 4.13 -2.32
N HIS A 188 15.42 4.16 -0.99
CA HIS A 188 15.64 5.39 -0.24
C HIS A 188 17.15 5.62 -0.08
N ILE A 189 17.74 6.46 -0.94
CA ILE A 189 19.15 6.85 -0.81
C ILE A 189 19.27 7.86 0.33
N ASP A 190 19.96 7.49 1.40
CA ASP A 190 20.37 8.42 2.44
C ASP A 190 21.45 9.35 1.88
N MET A 191 21.07 10.58 1.52
CA MET A 191 22.03 11.61 1.07
C MET A 191 23.03 12.04 2.15
N ASN A 192 22.97 11.47 3.37
CA ASN A 192 23.98 11.64 4.41
C ASN A 192 25.12 10.61 4.36
N LYS A 193 25.08 9.66 3.41
CA LYS A 193 26.22 8.80 3.09
C LYS A 193 26.68 9.12 1.67
N HIS A 194 27.77 9.88 1.57
CA HIS A 194 28.53 9.98 0.35
C HIS A 194 29.10 8.60 0.01
N GLU A 195 28.42 7.86 -0.86
CA GLU A 195 29.05 6.86 -1.71
C GLU A 195 28.20 6.71 -2.98
N LEU A 196 28.67 7.38 -4.03
CA LEU A 196 28.18 7.26 -5.40
C LEU A 196 28.63 5.90 -5.94
N THR A 197 27.71 4.99 -6.19
CA THR A 197 27.84 4.02 -7.30
C THR A 197 26.46 3.72 -7.88
N SER A 198 26.21 4.28 -9.06
CA SER A 198 25.17 3.81 -9.97
C SER A 198 25.80 2.78 -10.91
N THR A 199 25.37 1.53 -10.88
CA THR A 199 25.61 0.59 -11.98
C THR A 199 24.35 0.46 -12.81
N SER A 200 24.36 1.11 -13.97
CA SER A 200 23.54 0.73 -15.11
C SER A 200 24.00 -0.63 -15.59
N ASN A 201 23.09 -1.61 -15.69
CA ASN A 201 23.37 -2.87 -16.37
C ASN A 201 23.53 -2.60 -17.87
N GLU A 202 24.77 -2.46 -18.31
CA GLU A 202 25.15 -2.70 -19.69
C GLU A 202 25.10 -4.20 -19.97
N SER A 203 24.63 -4.49 -21.17
CA SER A 203 24.64 -5.78 -21.85
C SER A 203 26.06 -6.30 -22.08
N ASP A 204 26.31 -7.55 -21.72
CA ASP A 204 27.32 -8.43 -22.33
C ASP A 204 26.71 -9.86 -22.31
N CYS A 205 26.19 -10.38 -23.42
CA CYS A 205 26.88 -10.93 -24.59
C CYS A 205 27.83 -12.10 -24.24
N CYS A 206 27.41 -13.30 -24.68
CA CYS A 206 28.21 -14.48 -25.03
C CYS A 206 29.57 -14.71 -24.34
N THR A 207 29.67 -15.82 -23.59
CA THR A 207 30.75 -16.79 -23.87
C THR A 207 30.32 -18.23 -23.61
N THR A 208 30.71 -19.05 -24.58
CA THR A 208 30.55 -20.49 -24.80
C THR A 208 31.36 -21.37 -23.83
N LEU A 209 30.84 -22.61 -23.71
CA LEU A 209 31.39 -23.87 -23.16
C LEU A 209 31.36 -24.05 -21.62
#